data_AF-A0A7X7RRV7-F1
#
_entry.id   AF-A0A7X7RRV7-F1
#
_cell.length_a   1.000
_cell.length_b   1.000
_cell.length_c   1.000
_cell.angle_alpha   90.00
_cell.angle_beta   90.00
_cell.angle_gamma   90.00
#
_symmetry.space_group_name_H-M   'P 1'
#
loop_
_entity.id
_entity.type
_entity.pdbx_description
1 polymer ?
#
loop_
_entity_poly.entity_id
_entity_poly.type
_entity_poly.pdbx_seq_one_letter_code
_entity_poly.pdbx_strand_id
1 'polypeptide(L)'
;MKDVVFDSVYFGIALSLVCYWIAVIIHRKWPITILNPLLISTVMIIAVLLLFQIDYKAYDEGAKYLTYFIQPATICLAVPLYRQLRALKDNIATVIISVTAGCLSNALFITVLGLLWKLDPVLIR
;
A
#
# COMPACT_ATOMS: atom_id res chain seq x y z
N MET A 1 1.92 16.80 -28.43
CA MET A 1 3.04 15.86 -28.12
C MET A 1 3.11 15.53 -26.64
N LYS A 2 2.77 16.46 -25.73
CA LYS A 2 2.59 16.15 -24.31
C LYS A 2 1.41 15.18 -24.09
N ASP A 3 0.41 15.25 -24.95
CA ASP A 3 -0.88 14.56 -24.78
C ASP A 3 -0.79 13.04 -24.98
N VAL A 4 0.10 12.55 -25.84
CA VAL A 4 0.21 11.10 -26.15
C VAL A 4 0.91 10.31 -25.04
N VAL A 5 1.76 10.96 -24.25
CA VAL A 5 2.50 10.30 -23.16
C VAL A 5 1.67 10.24 -21.88
N PHE A 6 0.82 11.24 -21.62
CA PHE A 6 0.00 11.32 -20.41
C PHE A 6 -1.33 10.57 -20.50
N ASP A 7 -1.90 10.39 -21.70
CA ASP A 7 -3.14 9.61 -21.92
C ASP A 7 -2.88 8.11 -22.15
N SER A 8 -1.62 7.69 -22.08
CA SER A 8 -1.27 6.30 -22.36
C SER A 8 -1.41 5.45 -21.11
N VAL A 9 -2.15 4.34 -21.22
CA VAL A 9 -2.28 3.30 -20.19
C VAL A 9 -0.91 2.82 -19.66
N TYR A 10 0.15 2.94 -20.47
CA TYR A 10 1.50 2.54 -20.09
C TYR A 10 2.19 3.52 -19.12
N PHE A 11 1.72 4.77 -19.02
CA PHE A 11 2.35 5.81 -18.20
C PHE A 11 2.30 5.49 -16.70
N GLY A 12 1.15 5.06 -16.18
CA GLY A 12 0.99 4.73 -14.75
C GLY A 12 1.90 3.59 -14.28
N ILE A 13 2.00 2.52 -15.09
CA ILE A 13 2.91 1.39 -14.80
C ILE A 13 4.37 1.82 -14.92
N ALA A 14 4.74 2.52 -15.99
CA ALA A 14 6.13 2.97 -16.19
C ALA A 14 6.57 3.90 -15.05
N LEU A 15 5.73 4.84 -14.65
CA LEU A 15 5.97 5.73 -13.51
C LEU A 15 6.16 4.94 -12.21
N SER A 16 5.25 3.99 -11.93
CA SER A 16 5.32 3.15 -10.74
C SER A 16 6.62 2.34 -10.67
N LEU A 17 7.01 1.73 -11.80
CA LEU A 17 8.23 0.92 -11.89
C LEU A 17 9.49 1.77 -11.73
N VAL A 18 9.55 2.94 -12.37
CA VAL A 18 10.70 3.85 -12.27
C VAL A 18 10.83 4.40 -10.84
N CYS A 19 9.74 4.87 -10.24
CA CYS A 19 9.74 5.34 -8.85
C CYS A 19 10.16 4.23 -7.88
N TYR A 20 9.66 3.00 -8.06
CA TYR A 20 10.04 1.87 -7.22
C TYR A 20 11.51 1.51 -7.40
N TRP A 21 12.02 1.51 -8.63
CA TRP A 21 13.42 1.20 -8.90
C TRP A 21 14.38 2.22 -8.26
N ILE A 22 14.05 3.51 -8.36
CA ILE A 22 14.78 4.58 -7.67
C ILE A 22 14.69 4.39 -6.16
N ALA A 23 13.50 4.08 -5.63
CA ALA A 23 13.29 3.82 -4.20
C ALA A 23 14.14 2.66 -3.68
N VAL A 24 14.28 1.57 -4.44
CA VAL A 24 15.15 0.44 -4.10
C VAL A 24 16.62 0.85 -4.08
N ILE A 25 17.07 1.66 -5.05
CA ILE A 25 18.45 2.17 -5.08
C ILE A 25 18.73 3.06 -3.86
N ILE A 26 17.77 3.92 -3.48
CA ILE A 26 17.87 4.79 -2.30
C ILE A 26 17.93 3.92 -1.03
N HIS A 27 17.02 2.97 -0.88
CA HIS A 27 16.97 2.08 0.28
C HIS A 27 18.24 1.24 0.42
N ARG A 28 18.86 0.81 -0.69
CA ARG A 28 20.12 0.08 -0.66
C ARG A 28 21.29 0.94 -0.17
N LYS A 29 21.28 2.25 -0.43
CA LYS A 29 22.30 3.19 0.06
C LYS A 29 22.04 3.61 1.51
N TRP A 30 20.78 3.68 1.93
CA TRP A 30 20.35 4.08 3.27
C TRP A 30 19.42 3.00 3.83
N PRO A 31 19.98 1.90 4.39
CA PRO A 31 19.20 0.75 4.88
C PRO A 31 18.53 1.08 6.23
N ILE A 32 17.64 2.05 6.22
CA ILE A 32 16.85 2.47 7.37
C ILE A 32 15.57 1.63 7.36
N THR A 33 15.33 0.89 8.45
CA THR A 33 14.18 -0.04 8.59
C THR A 33 12.82 0.64 8.37
N ILE A 34 12.72 1.93 8.67
CA ILE A 34 11.48 2.72 8.53
C ILE A 34 11.19 3.06 7.05
N LEU A 35 12.23 3.19 6.23
CA LEU A 35 12.13 3.67 4.85
C LEU A 35 12.00 2.50 3.87
N ASN A 36 10.88 1.77 3.95
CA ASN A 36 10.58 0.70 2.99
C ASN A 36 10.55 1.25 1.55
N PRO A 37 11.17 0.58 0.55
CA PRO A 37 11.10 0.98 -0.85
C PRO A 37 9.67 1.29 -1.35
N LEU A 38 8.66 0.56 -0.85
CA LEU A 38 7.26 0.83 -1.18
C LEU A 38 6.81 2.21 -0.70
N LEU A 39 7.12 2.57 0.55
CA LEU A 39 6.77 3.89 1.10
C LEU A 39 7.46 5.02 0.33
N ILE A 40 8.76 4.87 0.05
CA ILE A 40 9.51 5.87 -0.72
C ILE A 40 8.91 6.02 -2.11
N SER A 41 8.59 4.91 -2.78
CA SER A 41 7.97 4.93 -4.11
C SER A 41 6.63 5.66 -4.07
N THR A 42 5.77 5.38 -3.10
CA THR A 42 4.46 6.02 -2.96
C THR A 42 4.59 7.53 -2.76
N VAL A 43 5.48 7.97 -1.87
CA VAL A 43 5.73 9.41 -1.65
C VAL A 43 6.26 10.07 -2.92
N MET A 44 7.15 9.40 -3.65
CA MET A 44 7.70 9.91 -4.90
C MET A 44 6.63 10.04 -5.99
N ILE A 45 5.75 9.05 -6.12
CA ILE A 45 4.62 9.08 -7.06
C ILE A 45 3.67 10.24 -6.71
N ILE A 46 3.29 10.40 -5.43
CA ILE A 46 2.45 11.51 -4.97
C ILE A 46 3.09 12.86 -5.33
N ALA A 47 4.40 13.01 -5.07
CA ALA A 47 5.12 14.23 -5.42
C ALA A 47 5.10 14.51 -6.93
N VAL A 48 5.29 13.50 -7.77
CA VAL A 48 5.21 13.63 -9.23
C VAL A 48 3.79 14.01 -9.67
N LEU A 49 2.75 13.35 -9.16
CA LEU A 49 1.36 13.67 -9.49
C LEU A 49 1.01 15.13 -9.14
N LEU A 50 1.45 15.60 -7.97
CA LEU A 50 1.22 16.98 -7.53
C LEU A 50 2.01 18.01 -8.36
N LEU A 51 3.28 17.74 -8.67
CA LEU A 51 4.13 18.66 -9.46
C LEU A 51 3.65 18.78 -10.91
N PHE A 52 3.17 17.69 -11.50
CA PHE A 52 2.69 17.67 -12.88
C PHE A 52 1.16 17.89 -13.00
N GLN A 53 0.46 18.07 -11.88
CA GLN A 53 -1.01 18.26 -11.81
C GLN A 53 -1.77 17.18 -12.58
N ILE A 54 -1.33 15.93 -12.45
CA ILE A 54 -1.94 14.78 -13.14
C ILE A 54 -3.15 14.32 -12.33
N ASP A 55 -4.29 14.12 -12.99
CA ASP A 55 -5.48 13.58 -12.34
C ASP A 55 -5.21 12.16 -11.84
N TYR A 56 -5.60 11.89 -10.59
CA TYR A 56 -5.41 10.58 -9.97
C TYR A 56 -6.11 9.46 -10.76
N LYS A 57 -7.27 9.73 -11.38
CA LYS A 57 -7.99 8.73 -12.18
C LYS A 57 -7.19 8.29 -13.40
N ALA A 58 -6.50 9.21 -14.07
CA ALA A 58 -5.66 8.88 -15.21
C ALA A 58 -4.47 7.99 -14.78
N TYR A 59 -3.88 8.29 -13.61
CA TYR A 59 -2.85 7.43 -13.02
C TYR A 59 -3.40 6.05 -12.62
N ASP A 60 -4.57 5.99 -11.99
CA ASP A 60 -5.20 4.74 -11.53
C ASP A 60 -5.56 3.82 -12.71
N GLU A 61 -6.09 4.39 -13.82
CA GLU A 61 -6.33 3.64 -15.05
C GLU A 61 -5.03 3.06 -15.63
N GLY A 62 -3.95 3.84 -15.65
CA GLY A 62 -2.64 3.36 -16.08
C GLY A 62 -2.04 2.32 -15.14
N ALA A 63 -2.26 2.43 -13.83
CA ALA A 63 -1.76 1.51 -12.81
C ALA A 63 -2.68 0.30 -12.58
N LYS A 64 -3.84 0.21 -13.25
CA LYS A 64 -4.86 -0.83 -13.04
C LYS A 64 -4.32 -2.26 -13.15
N TYR A 65 -3.38 -2.50 -14.07
CA TYR A 65 -2.74 -3.82 -14.17
C TYR A 65 -1.88 -4.16 -12.96
N LEU A 66 -1.21 -3.17 -12.35
CA LEU A 66 -0.47 -3.37 -11.10
C LEU A 66 -1.44 -3.79 -9.99
N THR A 67 -2.57 -3.09 -9.86
CA THR A 67 -3.64 -3.45 -8.93
C THR A 67 -4.20 -4.85 -9.19
N TYR A 68 -4.36 -5.23 -10.46
CA TYR A 68 -4.75 -6.59 -10.83
C TYR A 68 -3.73 -7.63 -10.35
N PHE A 69 -2.43 -7.35 -10.43
CA PHE A 69 -1.37 -8.24 -9.91
C PHE A 69 -1.30 -8.33 -8.38
N ILE A 70 -1.87 -7.37 -7.64
CA ILE A 70 -1.95 -7.47 -6.17
C ILE A 70 -2.81 -8.67 -5.73
N GLN A 71 -3.85 -9.01 -6.51
CA GLN A 71 -4.74 -10.13 -6.20
C GLN A 71 -4.00 -11.49 -6.22
N PRO A 72 -3.33 -11.92 -7.32
CA PRO A 72 -2.55 -13.14 -7.31
C PRO A 72 -1.38 -13.09 -6.35
N ALA A 73 -0.75 -11.92 -6.13
CA ALA A 73 0.30 -11.77 -5.12
C ALA A 73 -0.23 -12.06 -3.69
N THR A 74 -1.45 -11.62 -3.39
CA THR A 74 -2.13 -11.90 -2.11
C THR A 74 -2.47 -13.39 -1.97
N ILE A 75 -2.86 -14.05 -3.07
CA ILE A 75 -3.07 -15.51 -3.08
C ILE A 75 -1.74 -16.25 -2.86
N CYS A 76 -0.64 -15.78 -3.46
CA CYS A 76 0.69 -16.35 -3.24
C CYS A 76 1.14 -16.23 -1.77
N LEU A 77 0.74 -15.17 -1.07
CA LEU A 77 0.97 -15.02 0.38
C LEU A 77 0.20 -16.07 1.23
N ALA A 78 -0.84 -16.70 0.69
CA ALA A 78 -1.51 -17.81 1.38
C ALA A 78 -0.68 -19.11 1.37
N VAL A 79 0.26 -19.28 0.43
CA VAL A 79 1.11 -20.48 0.33
C VAL A 79 2.03 -20.66 1.55
N PRO A 80 2.81 -19.66 2.03
CA PRO A 80 3.59 -19.81 3.26
C PRO A 80 2.71 -20.06 4.49
N LEU A 81 1.52 -19.45 4.54
CA LEU A 81 0.55 -19.72 5.59
C LEU A 81 0.07 -21.19 5.54
N TYR A 82 -0.19 -21.72 4.35
CA TYR A 82 -0.56 -23.12 4.14
C TYR A 82 0.52 -24.08 4.67
N ARG A 83 1.80 -23.77 4.41
CA ARG A 83 2.94 -24.57 4.91
C ARG A 83 3.03 -24.58 6.44
N GLN A 84 2.55 -23.52 7.11
CA GLN A 84 2.54 -23.39 8.57
C GLN A 84 1.19 -23.79 9.19
N LEU A 85 0.26 -24.41 8.44
CA LEU A 85 -1.07 -24.75 8.94
C LEU A 85 -1.09 -25.64 10.17
N ARG A 86 -0.10 -26.54 10.35
CA ARG A 86 0.00 -27.36 11.57
C ARG A 86 0.23 -26.48 12.80
N ALA A 87 1.27 -25.64 12.77
CA ALA A 87 1.56 -24.71 13.85
C ALA A 87 0.41 -23.71 14.09
N LEU A 88 -0.27 -23.30 13.02
CA LEU A 88 -1.46 -22.46 13.09
C LEU A 88 -2.61 -23.20 13.78
N LYS A 89 -2.89 -24.46 13.40
CA LYS A 89 -3.93 -25.32 13.99
C LYS A 89 -3.74 -25.53 15.48
N ASP A 90 -2.50 -25.75 15.91
CA ASP A 90 -2.16 -25.94 17.32
C ASP A 90 -2.41 -24.66 18.15
N ASN A 91 -2.44 -23.48 17.51
CA ASN A 91 -2.59 -22.18 18.17
C ASN A 91 -3.76 -21.32 17.65
N ILE A 92 -4.79 -21.93 17.06
CA ILE A 92 -5.92 -21.19 16.44
C ILE A 92 -6.57 -20.23 17.44
N ALA A 93 -6.77 -20.68 18.68
CA ALA A 93 -7.38 -19.84 19.71
C ALA A 93 -6.58 -18.56 19.93
N THR A 94 -5.25 -18.67 20.08
CA THR A 94 -4.36 -17.53 20.25
C THR A 94 -4.36 -16.60 19.03
N VAL A 95 -4.40 -17.15 17.81
CA VAL A 95 -4.45 -16.34 16.59
C VAL A 95 -5.77 -15.58 16.47
N ILE A 96 -6.91 -16.23 16.71
CA ILE A 96 -8.21 -15.57 16.64
C ILE A 96 -8.31 -14.47 17.69
N ILE A 97 -7.92 -14.75 18.94
CA ILE A 97 -7.94 -13.77 20.03
C ILE A 97 -7.03 -12.58 19.71
N SER A 98 -5.78 -12.83 19.29
CA SER A 98 -4.81 -11.76 19.01
C SER A 98 -5.22 -10.90 17.80
N VAL A 99 -5.71 -11.50 16.72
CA VAL A 99 -6.20 -10.76 15.54
C VAL A 99 -7.43 -9.93 15.92
N THR A 100 -8.39 -10.51 16.64
CA THR A 100 -9.61 -9.81 17.06
C THR A 100 -9.28 -8.66 18.01
N ALA A 101 -8.42 -8.91 19.00
CA ALA A 101 -7.97 -7.88 19.94
C ALA A 101 -7.17 -6.78 19.23
N GLY A 102 -6.32 -7.13 18.26
CA GLY A 102 -5.57 -6.19 17.44
C GLY A 102 -6.48 -5.31 16.58
N CYS A 103 -7.44 -5.91 15.89
CA CYS A 103 -8.43 -5.17 15.10
C CYS A 103 -9.27 -4.24 15.97
N LEU A 104 -9.74 -4.72 17.12
CA LEU A 104 -10.54 -3.93 18.05
C LEU A 104 -9.72 -2.78 18.66
N SER A 105 -8.48 -3.06 19.08
CA SER A 105 -7.55 -2.05 19.58
C SER A 105 -7.24 -0.99 18.53
N ASN A 106 -7.00 -1.40 17.28
CA ASN A 106 -6.78 -0.47 16.17
C ASN A 106 -8.00 0.42 15.91
N ALA A 107 -9.19 -0.17 15.81
CA ALA A 107 -10.44 0.59 15.59
C ALA A 107 -10.70 1.59 16.73
N LEU A 108 -10.53 1.16 17.99
CA LEU A 108 -10.66 2.05 19.15
C LEU A 108 -9.63 3.17 19.12
N PHE A 109 -8.36 2.85 18.81
CA PHE A 109 -7.28 3.83 18.80
C PHE A 109 -7.50 4.91 17.74
N ILE A 110 -7.88 4.51 16.52
CA ILE A 110 -8.21 5.44 15.43
C ILE A 110 -9.41 6.33 15.82
N THR A 111 -10.45 5.73 16.42
CA THR A 111 -11.65 6.48 16.83
C THR A 111 -11.34 7.50 17.93
N VAL A 112 -10.56 7.11 18.94
CA VAL A 112 -10.16 7.99 20.05
C VAL A 112 -9.30 9.14 19.55
N LEU A 113 -8.30 8.86 18.69
CA LEU A 113 -7.47 9.90 18.08
C LEU A 113 -8.30 10.85 17.21
N GLY A 114 -9.22 10.31 16.41
CA GLY A 114 -10.13 11.11 15.58
C GLY A 114 -10.99 12.06 16.43
N LEU A 115 -11.54 11.58 17.55
CA LEU A 115 -12.32 12.39 18.47
C LEU A 115 -11.46 13.47 19.15
N LEU A 116 -10.23 13.13 19.54
CA LEU A 116 -9.29 14.05 20.20
C LEU A 116 -8.85 15.20 19.28
N TRP A 117 -8.66 14.90 17.99
CA TRP A 117 -8.38 15.91 16.96
C TRP A 117 -9.63 16.60 16.40
N LYS A 118 -10.83 16.30 16.94
CA LYS A 118 -12.13 16.82 16.44
C LYS A 118 -12.30 16.63 14.93
N LEU A 119 -11.82 15.50 14.41
CA LEU A 119 -11.96 15.16 13.01
C LEU A 119 -13.44 14.92 12.70
N ASP A 120 -13.90 15.37 11.53
CA ASP A 120 -15.29 15.21 11.12
C ASP A 120 -15.73 13.75 11.24
N PRO A 121 -16.91 13.46 11.83
CA PRO A 121 -17.39 12.09 12.01
C PRO A 121 -17.63 11.35 10.69
N VAL A 122 -17.63 12.05 9.55
CA VAL A 122 -17.67 11.48 8.20
C VAL A 122 -16.35 10.79 7.83
N LEU A 123 -15.21 11.21 8.39
CA LEU A 123 -13.91 10.60 8.11
C LEU A 123 -13.65 9.35 8.97
N ILE A 124 -14.42 9.16 10.04
CA ILE A 124 -14.24 8.10 11.04
C ILE A 124 -15.15 6.87 10.74
N ARG A 125 -16.20 7.04 9.95
CA ARG A 125 -17.19 6.00 9.59
C ARG A 125 -16.88 5.36 8.24
#